data_AF-A0A7J7NGB1-F1
#
_entry.id   AF-A0A7J7NGB1-F1
#
_cell.length_a   1.000
_cell.length_b   1.000
_cell.length_c   1.000
_cell.angle_alpha   90.00
_cell.angle_beta   90.00
_cell.angle_gamma   90.00
#
_symmetry.space_group_name_H-M   'P 1'
#
loop_
_entity.id
_entity.type
_entity.pdbx_description
1 polymer ?
#
loop_
_entity_poly.entity_id
_entity_poly.type
_entity_poly.pdbx_seq_one_letter_code
_entity_poly.pdbx_strand_id
1 'polypeptide(L)'
;MFQGALLKLLDVSSAENVLPTTYGKLCPPLGKHRLKIVEFISILLSIGGEVAEKELIRLGAIQHILDLFFEYPFNNFLHHHVENIVVSCLENTKTMLTEHVLQDCNLVLRLFGAEKQFTLATGPEKTTIPTEGRSPPRIGNIGHITRIANKLVYLGNNNNQIQALLQVEVRTLLRLQVETRPRKASRRLADGSWYDEVKANVDGESSEWMDWQMNVLLKRNTMENVYQWACGRPTAMQDRYRDSDDEDFRDKDYDVAALASNLSQAFRYGIYNNDEGEEVRLKHYVTFHFSFAIIPSS
;
A
#
# COMPACT_ATOMS: atom_id res chain seq x y z
N MET A 1 -8.96 29.20 9.74
CA MET A 1 -9.94 28.33 9.04
C MET A 1 -9.37 27.65 7.78
N PHE A 2 -8.05 27.36 7.71
CA PHE A 2 -7.40 26.78 6.52
C PHE A 2 -6.70 25.43 6.79
N GLN A 3 -7.11 24.69 7.82
CA GLN A 3 -6.62 23.34 8.09
C GLN A 3 -7.19 22.36 7.06
N GLY A 4 -6.33 21.73 6.25
CA GLY A 4 -6.69 20.61 5.35
C GLY A 4 -6.72 20.91 3.84
N ALA A 5 -6.36 22.12 3.40
CA ALA A 5 -6.43 22.46 1.97
C ALA A 5 -5.49 21.61 1.08
N LEU A 6 -4.34 21.16 1.60
CA LEU A 6 -3.43 20.27 0.89
C LEU A 6 -4.03 18.88 0.62
N LEU A 7 -4.79 18.33 1.58
CA LEU A 7 -5.40 17.01 1.42
C LEU A 7 -6.63 17.04 0.53
N LYS A 8 -7.35 18.18 0.49
CA LYS A 8 -8.39 18.41 -0.53
C LYS A 8 -7.85 18.34 -1.95
N LEU A 9 -6.55 18.55 -2.17
CA LEU A 9 -5.93 18.36 -3.49
C LEU A 9 -5.73 16.88 -3.84
N LEU A 10 -5.82 15.97 -2.88
CA LEU A 10 -5.90 14.52 -3.15
C LEU A 10 -7.29 14.10 -3.62
N ASP A 11 -8.33 14.92 -3.42
CA ASP A 11 -9.73 14.67 -3.81
C ASP A 11 -10.08 15.19 -5.22
N VAL A 12 -9.10 15.67 -5.98
CA VAL A 12 -9.37 16.33 -7.27
C VAL A 12 -9.89 15.31 -8.29
N SER A 13 -11.21 15.35 -8.46
CA SER A 13 -11.99 14.60 -9.43
C SER A 13 -12.26 15.46 -10.67
N SER A 14 -11.22 15.82 -11.43
CA SER A 14 -11.47 16.32 -12.79
C SER A 14 -11.75 15.10 -13.69
N ALA A 15 -12.99 14.60 -13.64
CA ALA A 15 -13.47 13.45 -14.42
C ALA A 15 -13.31 13.62 -15.95
N GLU A 16 -12.99 14.82 -16.41
CA GLU A 16 -12.73 15.14 -17.82
C GLU A 16 -11.42 14.53 -18.34
N ASN A 17 -10.45 14.25 -17.46
CA ASN A 17 -9.16 13.70 -17.87
C ASN A 17 -9.20 12.17 -17.79
N VAL A 18 -9.29 11.51 -18.95
CA VAL A 18 -9.16 10.05 -19.06
C VAL A 18 -7.77 9.72 -19.59
N LEU A 19 -7.04 8.83 -18.91
CA LEU A 19 -5.75 8.33 -19.38
C LEU A 19 -5.89 6.88 -19.88
N PRO A 20 -5.77 6.63 -21.20
CA PRO A 20 -5.70 5.28 -21.75
C PRO A 20 -4.41 4.57 -21.32
N THR A 21 -4.51 3.29 -20.99
CA THR A 21 -3.39 2.45 -20.58
C THR A 21 -3.46 1.09 -21.28
N THR A 22 -2.40 0.29 -21.15
CA THR A 22 -2.35 -1.06 -21.74
C THR A 22 -3.33 -2.03 -21.09
N TYR A 23 -3.74 -1.75 -19.85
CA TYR A 23 -4.69 -2.53 -19.07
C TYR A 23 -6.12 -1.98 -19.10
N GLY A 24 -6.35 -0.81 -19.71
CA GLY A 24 -7.67 -0.17 -19.75
C GLY A 24 -7.57 1.35 -19.73
N LYS A 25 -8.22 1.99 -18.75
CA LYS A 25 -8.21 3.45 -18.59
C LYS A 25 -8.25 3.87 -17.12
N LEU A 26 -7.73 5.06 -16.85
CA LEU A 26 -7.82 5.75 -15.55
C LEU A 26 -8.73 6.98 -15.67
N CYS A 27 -9.65 7.14 -14.73
CA CYS A 27 -10.63 8.24 -14.71
C CYS A 27 -10.95 8.66 -13.26
N PRO A 28 -10.37 9.75 -12.74
CA PRO A 28 -9.24 10.51 -13.30
C PRO A 28 -7.89 9.78 -13.10
N PRO A 29 -6.85 10.08 -13.89
CA PRO A 29 -5.48 9.68 -13.56
C PRO A 29 -5.04 10.33 -12.24
N LEU A 30 -4.08 9.70 -11.55
CA LEU A 30 -3.55 10.24 -10.29
C LEU A 30 -2.95 11.65 -10.48
N GLY A 31 -2.14 11.84 -11.53
CA GLY A 31 -1.52 13.12 -11.84
C GLY A 31 -0.29 13.43 -10.97
N LYS A 32 0.60 14.29 -11.50
CA LYS A 32 1.86 14.72 -10.86
C LYS A 32 1.64 15.36 -9.49
N HIS A 33 0.61 16.19 -9.36
CA HIS A 33 0.34 16.97 -8.15
C HIS A 33 -0.01 16.06 -6.96
N ARG A 34 -0.96 15.13 -7.14
CA ARG A 34 -1.35 14.16 -6.10
C ARG A 34 -0.16 13.29 -5.71
N LEU A 35 0.64 12.84 -6.69
CA LEU A 35 1.86 12.08 -6.41
C LEU A 35 2.88 12.88 -5.60
N LYS A 36 3.12 14.15 -5.93
CA LYS A 36 4.04 15.02 -5.17
C LYS A 36 3.57 15.28 -3.74
N ILE A 37 2.26 15.36 -3.50
CA ILE A 37 1.71 15.46 -2.15
C ILE A 37 2.00 14.18 -1.35
N VAL A 38 1.81 13.00 -1.94
CA VAL A 38 2.12 11.73 -1.28
C VAL A 38 3.62 11.60 -0.99
N GLU A 39 4.48 11.97 -1.94
CA GLU A 39 5.94 12.03 -1.74
C GLU A 39 6.33 12.95 -0.58
N PHE A 40 5.74 14.15 -0.53
CA PHE A 40 5.98 15.10 0.56
C PHE A 40 5.56 14.53 1.93
N ILE A 41 4.39 13.88 2.02
CA ILE A 41 3.91 13.25 3.26
C ILE A 41 4.84 12.11 3.68
N SER A 42 5.36 11.33 2.73
CA SER A 42 6.36 10.30 3.00
C SER A 42 7.60 10.90 3.68
N ILE A 43 8.14 11.98 3.14
CA ILE A 43 9.32 12.65 3.70
C ILE A 43 9.00 13.23 5.09
N LEU A 44 7.84 13.86 5.24
CA LEU A 44 7.41 14.48 6.50
C LEU A 44 7.31 13.45 7.64
N LEU A 45 6.78 12.25 7.34
CA LEU A 45 6.71 11.15 8.30
C LEU A 45 8.07 10.56 8.61
N SER A 46 8.98 10.46 7.65
CA SER A 46 10.36 9.99 7.89
C SER A 46 11.18 10.95 8.77
N ILE A 47 10.87 12.25 8.78
CA ILE A 47 11.50 13.22 9.70
C ILE A 47 10.99 13.03 11.15
N GLY A 48 9.75 12.58 11.34
CA GLY A 48 9.24 12.20 12.67
C GLY A 48 8.82 13.35 13.59
N GLY A 49 8.32 14.46 13.04
CA GLY A 49 7.86 15.61 13.83
C GLY A 49 6.48 15.40 14.49
N GLU A 50 6.40 15.41 15.82
CA GLU A 50 5.16 15.07 16.58
C GLU A 50 3.94 15.92 16.20
N VAL A 51 4.11 17.25 16.03
CA VAL A 51 3.02 18.14 15.64
C VAL A 51 2.49 17.78 14.25
N ALA A 52 3.39 17.49 13.31
CA ALA A 52 3.04 17.12 11.94
C ALA A 52 2.32 15.77 11.90
N GLU A 53 2.82 14.78 12.63
CA GLU A 53 2.21 13.44 12.73
C GLU A 53 0.78 13.51 13.29
N LYS A 54 0.57 14.26 14.39
CA LYS A 54 -0.77 14.44 14.98
C LYS A 54 -1.73 15.10 14.01
N GLU A 55 -1.26 16.11 13.27
CA GLU A 55 -2.10 16.79 12.27
C GLU A 55 -2.43 15.88 11.08
N LEU A 56 -1.49 15.04 10.62
CA LEU A 56 -1.72 14.05 9.57
C LEU A 56 -2.77 13.00 9.99
N ILE A 57 -2.71 12.52 11.23
CA ILE A 57 -3.72 11.63 11.82
C ILE A 57 -5.08 12.34 11.86
N ARG A 58 -5.13 13.55 12.44
CA ARG A 58 -6.37 14.33 12.61
C ARG A 58 -7.07 14.60 11.27
N LEU A 59 -6.29 14.81 10.22
CA LEU A 59 -6.81 15.06 8.88
C LEU A 59 -7.12 13.78 8.09
N GLY A 60 -6.85 12.59 8.62
CA GLY A 60 -7.06 11.32 7.91
C GLY A 60 -6.15 11.14 6.69
N ALA A 61 -4.98 11.77 6.67
CA ALA A 61 -4.11 11.79 5.50
C ALA A 61 -3.64 10.38 5.10
N ILE A 62 -3.26 9.57 6.09
CA ILE A 62 -2.73 8.22 5.86
C ILE A 62 -3.82 7.30 5.32
N GLN A 63 -5.04 7.38 5.87
CA GLN A 63 -6.21 6.67 5.39
C GLN A 63 -6.47 6.98 3.90
N HIS A 64 -6.47 8.27 3.54
CA HIS A 64 -6.70 8.68 2.14
C HIS A 64 -5.60 8.17 1.20
N ILE A 65 -4.33 8.23 1.62
CA ILE A 65 -3.20 7.72 0.83
C ILE A 65 -3.30 6.20 0.62
N LEU A 66 -3.74 5.46 1.64
CA LEU A 66 -4.00 4.03 1.50
C LEU A 66 -5.17 3.76 0.54
N ASP A 67 -6.20 4.61 0.52
CA ASP A 67 -7.28 4.47 -0.46
C ASP A 67 -6.75 4.67 -1.90
N LEU A 68 -5.90 5.67 -2.12
CA LEU A 68 -5.22 5.87 -3.41
C LEU A 68 -4.40 4.64 -3.83
N PHE A 69 -3.73 3.98 -2.88
CA PHE A 69 -2.91 2.80 -3.16
C PHE A 69 -3.73 1.65 -3.77
N PHE A 70 -4.96 1.43 -3.30
CA PHE A 70 -5.86 0.40 -3.84
C PHE A 70 -6.66 0.90 -5.05
N GLU A 71 -6.91 2.20 -5.15
CA GLU A 71 -7.60 2.83 -6.28
C GLU A 71 -6.75 2.83 -7.56
N TYR A 72 -5.42 2.95 -7.42
CA TYR A 72 -4.44 2.95 -8.51
C TYR A 72 -3.49 1.74 -8.43
N PRO A 73 -3.98 0.50 -8.70
CA PRO A 73 -3.23 -0.74 -8.50
C PRO A 73 -2.03 -0.93 -9.46
N PHE A 74 -1.79 0.00 -10.39
CA PHE A 74 -0.70 -0.08 -11.38
C PHE A 74 0.24 1.14 -11.35
N ASN A 75 0.21 1.95 -10.29
CA ASN A 75 1.08 3.12 -10.15
C ASN A 75 2.27 2.84 -9.22
N ASN A 76 3.41 2.46 -9.79
CA ASN A 76 4.59 2.03 -9.03
C ASN A 76 5.17 3.16 -8.16
N PHE A 77 5.14 4.40 -8.64
CA PHE A 77 5.63 5.54 -7.86
C PHE A 77 4.79 5.77 -6.61
N LEU A 78 3.47 5.75 -6.76
CA LEU A 78 2.55 5.85 -5.63
C LEU A 78 2.82 4.74 -4.62
N HIS A 79 2.92 3.49 -5.08
CA HIS A 79 3.10 2.33 -4.20
C HIS A 79 4.42 2.40 -3.44
N HIS A 80 5.50 2.86 -4.07
CA HIS A 80 6.76 3.08 -3.39
C HIS A 80 6.64 4.10 -2.25
N HIS A 81 5.98 5.24 -2.48
CA HIS A 81 5.77 6.23 -1.41
C HIS A 81 4.84 5.72 -0.31
N VAL A 82 3.77 4.99 -0.65
CA VAL A 82 2.87 4.40 0.36
C VAL A 82 3.58 3.36 1.20
N GLU A 83 4.41 2.50 0.59
CA GLU A 83 5.25 1.55 1.32
C GLU A 83 6.13 2.29 2.34
N ASN A 84 6.85 3.33 1.91
CA ASN A 84 7.71 4.12 2.82
C ASN A 84 6.91 4.80 3.94
N ILE A 85 5.70 5.31 3.65
CA ILE A 85 4.79 5.89 4.65
C ILE A 85 4.42 4.86 5.71
N VAL A 86 3.94 3.70 5.28
CA VAL A 86 3.50 2.63 6.20
C VAL A 86 4.68 2.15 7.05
N VAL A 87 5.85 1.93 6.43
CA VAL A 87 7.06 1.53 7.15
C VAL A 87 7.48 2.60 8.16
N SER A 88 7.50 3.88 7.76
CA SER A 88 7.84 4.99 8.67
C SER A 88 6.89 5.08 9.86
N CYS A 89 5.60 4.81 9.67
CA CYS A 89 4.63 4.79 10.77
C CYS A 89 4.86 3.62 11.74
N LEU A 90 5.20 2.43 11.22
CA LEU A 90 5.35 1.21 12.02
C LEU A 90 6.71 1.10 12.72
N GLU A 91 7.77 1.67 12.15
CA GLU A 91 9.12 1.69 12.75
C GLU A 91 9.27 2.77 13.83
N ASN A 92 8.38 3.75 13.85
CA ASN A 92 8.43 4.83 14.82
C ASN A 92 8.13 4.29 16.22
N THR A 93 8.87 4.78 17.22
CA THR A 93 8.67 4.40 18.63
C THR A 93 7.36 4.93 19.21
N LYS A 94 6.64 5.76 18.45
CA LYS A 94 5.38 6.39 18.86
C LYS A 94 4.19 5.48 18.60
N THR A 95 3.47 5.19 19.68
CA THR A 95 2.29 4.33 19.69
C THR A 95 1.15 4.86 18.82
N MET A 96 0.95 6.18 18.80
CA MET A 96 -0.17 6.83 18.12
C MET A 96 -0.22 6.55 16.60
N LEU A 97 0.92 6.59 15.91
CA LEU A 97 0.98 6.33 14.47
C LEU A 97 0.74 4.85 14.17
N THR A 98 1.38 3.98 14.95
CA THR A 98 1.22 2.53 14.83
C THR A 98 -0.24 2.13 15.04
N GLU A 99 -0.88 2.64 16.09
CA GLU A 99 -2.29 2.42 16.39
C GLU A 99 -3.19 2.93 15.27
N HIS A 100 -2.97 4.17 14.81
CA HIS A 100 -3.74 4.75 13.71
C HIS A 100 -3.64 3.93 12.41
N VAL A 101 -2.44 3.48 12.03
CA VAL A 101 -2.25 2.70 10.79
C VAL A 101 -2.84 1.30 10.90
N LEU A 102 -2.70 0.64 12.05
CA LEU A 102 -3.20 -0.73 12.20
C LEU A 102 -4.72 -0.77 12.42
N GLN A 103 -5.26 0.11 13.26
CA GLN A 103 -6.66 0.10 13.68
C GLN A 103 -7.51 1.06 12.83
N ASP A 104 -7.26 2.37 12.91
CA ASP A 104 -8.11 3.35 12.22
C ASP A 104 -8.07 3.16 10.69
N CYS A 105 -6.87 2.91 10.15
CA CYS A 105 -6.68 2.69 8.72
C CYS A 105 -7.02 1.27 8.25
N ASN A 106 -7.24 0.33 9.19
CA ASN A 106 -7.53 -1.08 8.91
C ASN A 106 -6.50 -1.74 7.98
N LEU A 107 -5.20 -1.45 8.13
CA LEU A 107 -4.17 -1.88 7.18
C LEU A 107 -4.19 -3.40 6.95
N VAL A 108 -4.25 -4.21 8.02
CA VAL A 108 -4.23 -5.68 7.94
C VAL A 108 -5.38 -6.20 7.07
N LEU A 109 -6.58 -5.67 7.29
CA LEU A 109 -7.77 -6.06 6.53
C LEU A 109 -7.61 -5.71 5.04
N ARG A 110 -7.07 -4.52 4.73
CA ARG A 110 -6.89 -4.07 3.34
C ARG A 110 -5.86 -4.92 2.59
N LEU A 111 -4.74 -5.27 3.24
CA LEU A 111 -3.72 -6.16 2.66
C LEU A 111 -4.31 -7.53 2.35
N PHE A 112 -5.06 -8.11 3.31
CA PHE A 112 -5.69 -9.40 3.15
C PHE A 112 -6.81 -9.40 2.11
N GLY A 113 -7.65 -8.36 2.09
CA GLY A 113 -8.73 -8.20 1.12
C GLY A 113 -8.23 -8.14 -0.31
N ALA A 114 -7.10 -7.46 -0.55
CA ALA A 114 -6.46 -7.40 -1.87
C ALA A 114 -5.91 -8.76 -2.33
N GLU A 115 -5.47 -9.63 -1.42
CA GLU A 115 -5.07 -10.99 -1.79
C GLU A 115 -6.28 -11.82 -2.23
N LYS A 116 -7.40 -11.76 -1.49
CA LYS A 116 -8.64 -12.47 -1.88
C LYS A 116 -9.19 -11.96 -3.22
N GLN A 117 -8.97 -10.68 -3.53
CA GLN A 117 -9.41 -10.02 -4.77
C GLN A 117 -8.21 -9.60 -5.63
N PHE A 118 -7.37 -10.58 -6.01
CA PHE A 118 -6.13 -10.35 -6.77
C PHE A 118 -6.32 -9.93 -8.24
N THR A 119 -7.57 -9.73 -8.69
CA THR A 119 -7.90 -9.26 -10.05
C THR A 119 -8.60 -7.92 -9.98
N LEU A 120 -8.40 -7.08 -11.00
CA LEU A 120 -8.98 -5.74 -11.03
C LEU A 120 -10.52 -5.83 -10.99
N ALA A 121 -11.13 -5.20 -10.00
CA ALA A 121 -12.58 -5.18 -9.86
C ALA A 121 -13.24 -4.44 -11.05
N THR A 122 -14.30 -5.03 -11.60
CA THR A 122 -15.10 -4.46 -12.68
C THR A 122 -16.29 -3.69 -12.11
N GLY A 123 -16.41 -2.40 -12.41
CA GLY A 123 -17.56 -1.59 -12.02
C GLY A 123 -17.51 -0.17 -12.59
N PRO A 124 -18.67 0.47 -12.84
CA PRO A 124 -18.74 1.79 -13.48
C PRO A 124 -18.25 2.93 -12.58
N GLU A 125 -18.24 2.75 -11.26
CA GLU A 125 -17.77 3.75 -10.28
C GLU A 125 -16.26 3.63 -9.97
N LYS A 126 -15.53 2.74 -10.66
CA LYS A 126 -14.10 2.52 -10.39
C LYS A 126 -13.23 3.47 -11.20
N THR A 127 -12.24 4.05 -10.55
CA THR A 127 -11.22 4.92 -11.15
C THR A 127 -10.31 4.19 -12.13
N THR A 128 -9.98 2.93 -11.84
CA THR A 128 -9.21 2.05 -12.72
C THR A 128 -10.15 1.06 -13.39
N ILE A 129 -10.33 1.21 -14.70
CA ILE A 129 -11.31 0.45 -15.49
C ILE A 129 -10.55 -0.48 -16.44
N PRO A 130 -10.78 -1.80 -16.42
CA PRO A 130 -10.14 -2.72 -17.36
C PRO A 130 -10.61 -2.49 -18.80
N THR A 131 -9.81 -2.92 -19.78
CA THR A 131 -10.23 -2.95 -21.18
C THR A 131 -11.47 -3.81 -21.38
N GLU A 132 -12.49 -3.28 -22.07
CA GLU A 132 -13.70 -4.03 -22.41
C GLU A 132 -13.39 -5.27 -23.26
N GLY A 133 -14.09 -6.37 -22.98
CA GLY A 133 -13.92 -7.63 -23.71
C GLY A 133 -12.67 -8.45 -23.35
N ARG A 134 -11.84 -8.01 -22.40
CA ARG A 134 -10.71 -8.77 -21.86
C ARG A 134 -10.98 -9.27 -20.43
N SER A 135 -10.32 -10.36 -20.05
CA SER A 135 -10.31 -10.78 -18.65
C SER A 135 -9.62 -9.72 -17.78
N PRO A 136 -10.13 -9.42 -16.57
CA PRO A 136 -9.51 -8.44 -15.70
C PRO A 136 -8.06 -8.85 -15.34
N PRO A 137 -7.08 -7.93 -15.50
CA PRO A 137 -5.70 -8.23 -15.16
C PRO A 137 -5.54 -8.41 -13.66
N ARG A 138 -4.46 -9.11 -13.26
CA ARG A 138 -4.02 -9.13 -11.85
C ARG A 138 -3.63 -7.73 -11.41
N ILE A 139 -3.90 -7.38 -10.15
CA ILE A 139 -3.49 -6.09 -9.59
C ILE A 139 -1.96 -6.00 -9.43
N GLY A 140 -1.38 -4.84 -9.75
CA GLY A 140 0.08 -4.64 -9.79
C GLY A 140 0.71 -4.29 -8.44
N ASN A 141 -0.08 -3.88 -7.45
CA ASN A 141 0.39 -3.50 -6.12
C ASN A 141 0.72 -4.70 -5.19
N ILE A 142 0.50 -5.95 -5.62
CA ILE A 142 0.73 -7.16 -4.83
C ILE A 142 2.18 -7.29 -4.33
N GLY A 143 3.17 -6.88 -5.13
CA GLY A 143 4.57 -6.90 -4.70
C GLY A 143 4.81 -5.97 -3.50
N HIS A 144 4.22 -4.78 -3.51
CA HIS A 144 4.30 -3.84 -2.40
C HIS A 144 3.51 -4.32 -1.18
N ILE A 145 2.33 -4.92 -1.37
CA ILE A 145 1.55 -5.57 -0.31
C ILE A 145 2.38 -6.64 0.40
N THR A 146 3.09 -7.46 -0.38
CA THR A 146 3.97 -8.52 0.15
C THR A 146 5.11 -7.94 0.98
N ARG A 147 5.78 -6.87 0.50
CA ARG A 147 6.83 -6.17 1.27
C ARG A 147 6.31 -5.56 2.56
N ILE A 148 5.16 -4.88 2.51
CA ILE A 148 4.51 -4.28 3.69
C ILE A 148 4.16 -5.38 4.71
N ALA A 149 3.55 -6.48 4.25
CA ALA A 149 3.18 -7.59 5.13
C ALA A 149 4.40 -8.25 5.78
N ASN A 150 5.46 -8.48 5.03
CA ASN A 150 6.72 -9.00 5.57
C ASN A 150 7.31 -8.08 6.62
N LYS A 151 7.32 -6.76 6.37
CA LYS A 151 7.78 -5.78 7.34
C LYS A 151 6.92 -5.78 8.60
N LEU A 152 5.60 -5.86 8.44
CA LEU A 152 4.65 -5.89 9.55
C LEU A 152 4.85 -7.13 10.44
N VAL A 153 5.02 -8.31 9.83
CA VAL A 153 5.34 -9.55 10.54
C VAL A 153 6.67 -9.45 11.29
N TYR A 154 7.69 -8.91 10.62
CA TYR A 154 8.99 -8.68 11.25
C TYR A 154 8.86 -7.76 12.48
N LEU A 155 8.18 -6.63 12.34
CA LEU A 155 8.00 -5.68 13.44
C LEU A 155 7.13 -6.24 14.56
N GLY A 156 6.07 -6.99 14.26
CA GLY A 156 5.26 -7.69 15.25
C GLY A 156 6.08 -8.68 16.09
N ASN A 157 6.93 -9.48 15.44
CA ASN A 157 7.78 -10.44 16.15
C ASN A 157 8.84 -9.77 17.05
N ASN A 158 9.22 -8.52 16.78
CA ASN A 158 10.25 -7.79 17.53
C ASN A 158 9.66 -6.74 18.50
N ASN A 159 8.36 -6.46 18.43
CA ASN A 159 7.70 -5.44 19.23
C ASN A 159 6.37 -5.97 19.80
N ASN A 160 6.37 -6.24 21.12
CA ASN A 160 5.22 -6.77 21.84
C ASN A 160 3.94 -5.92 21.70
N GLN A 161 4.09 -4.60 21.55
CA GLN A 161 2.93 -3.73 21.36
C GLN A 161 2.34 -3.90 19.97
N ILE A 162 3.18 -3.90 18.91
CA ILE A 162 2.72 -4.16 17.54
C ILE A 162 2.07 -5.54 17.48
N GLN A 163 2.68 -6.54 18.13
CA GLN A 163 2.10 -7.88 18.23
C GLN A 163 0.74 -7.86 18.92
N ALA A 164 0.58 -7.15 20.04
CA ALA A 164 -0.70 -7.04 20.73
C ALA A 164 -1.76 -6.33 19.86
N LEU A 165 -1.39 -5.26 19.16
CA LEU A 165 -2.27 -4.54 18.25
C LEU A 165 -2.72 -5.42 17.08
N LEU A 166 -1.81 -6.19 16.48
CA LEU A 166 -2.13 -7.16 15.43
C LEU A 166 -3.13 -8.21 15.93
N GLN A 167 -2.94 -8.72 17.14
CA GLN A 167 -3.86 -9.69 17.73
C GLN A 167 -5.24 -9.07 18.04
N VAL A 168 -5.28 -7.81 18.49
CA VAL A 168 -6.54 -7.09 18.77
C VAL A 168 -7.28 -6.73 17.49
N GLU A 169 -6.57 -6.30 16.46
CA GLU A 169 -7.16 -5.92 15.18
C GLU A 169 -7.82 -7.13 14.50
N VAL A 170 -7.09 -8.25 14.43
CA VAL A 170 -7.65 -9.54 13.98
C VAL A 170 -8.90 -9.92 14.79
N ARG A 171 -8.91 -9.67 16.12
CA ARG A 171 -10.08 -9.91 16.98
C ARG A 171 -11.23 -8.90 16.83
N THR A 172 -10.99 -7.70 16.34
CA THR A 172 -12.02 -6.65 16.19
C THR A 172 -12.75 -6.79 14.85
N LEU A 173 -12.02 -7.19 13.80
CA LEU A 173 -12.60 -7.61 12.52
C LEU A 173 -13.63 -8.74 12.72
N LEU A 174 -13.32 -9.69 13.62
CA LEU A 174 -14.23 -10.77 14.03
C LEU A 174 -15.55 -10.27 14.65
N ARG A 175 -15.60 -9.08 15.25
CA ARG A 175 -16.83 -8.52 15.85
C ARG A 175 -17.71 -7.82 14.82
N LEU A 176 -17.13 -7.08 13.89
CA LEU A 176 -17.87 -6.28 12.89
C LEU A 176 -18.49 -7.13 11.76
N GLN A 177 -17.93 -8.30 11.44
CA GLN A 177 -18.55 -9.25 10.50
C GLN A 177 -19.79 -9.97 11.06
N VAL A 178 -19.96 -10.03 12.39
CA VAL A 178 -21.17 -10.57 13.04
C VAL A 178 -22.38 -9.65 12.86
N GLU A 179 -22.15 -8.34 12.72
CA GLU A 179 -23.21 -7.33 12.64
C GLU A 179 -23.70 -7.05 11.21
N THR A 180 -22.97 -7.46 10.17
CA THR A 180 -23.28 -7.12 8.77
C THR A 180 -23.95 -8.24 7.95
N ARG A 181 -24.25 -9.43 8.51
CA ARG A 181 -25.03 -10.45 7.79
C ARG A 181 -26.55 -10.16 7.80
N PRO A 182 -27.27 -10.33 6.68
CA PRO A 182 -28.69 -9.98 6.60
C PRO A 182 -29.52 -10.93 7.47
N ARG A 183 -30.24 -10.36 8.44
CA ARG A 183 -31.27 -11.03 9.23
C ARG A 183 -32.36 -11.57 8.30
N LYS A 184 -32.33 -12.87 7.99
CA LYS A 184 -33.54 -13.60 7.57
C LYS A 184 -33.96 -14.58 8.66
N ALA A 185 -35.17 -14.33 9.14
CA ALA A 185 -36.09 -15.18 9.90
C ALA A 185 -35.65 -15.65 11.30
N SER A 186 -36.31 -15.04 12.29
CA SER A 186 -36.42 -15.52 13.67
C SER A 186 -37.20 -16.85 13.74
N ARG A 187 -36.68 -17.83 14.48
CA ARG A 187 -37.33 -18.41 15.68
C ARG A 187 -36.44 -19.47 16.35
N ARG A 188 -36.20 -19.24 17.64
CA ARG A 188 -35.88 -20.18 18.74
C ARG A 188 -34.96 -21.37 18.41
N LEU A 189 -33.78 -21.40 19.03
CA LEU A 189 -33.50 -22.24 20.20
C LEU A 189 -32.35 -21.62 20.99
N ALA A 190 -32.52 -21.56 22.30
CA ALA A 190 -31.49 -21.19 23.24
C ALA A 190 -30.78 -22.48 23.66
N ASP A 191 -29.57 -22.68 23.18
CA ASP A 191 -28.57 -23.51 23.84
C ASP A 191 -27.20 -22.83 23.65
N GLY A 192 -26.29 -23.06 24.58
CA GLY A 192 -24.93 -22.50 24.53
C GLY A 192 -24.09 -22.99 23.34
N SER A 193 -24.64 -23.79 22.42
CA SER A 193 -23.94 -24.37 21.28
C SER A 193 -23.54 -23.33 20.24
N TRP A 194 -24.34 -22.27 20.05
CA TRP A 194 -24.00 -21.20 19.11
C TRP A 194 -22.74 -20.45 19.53
N TYR A 195 -22.52 -20.24 20.83
CA TYR A 195 -21.33 -19.54 21.32
C TYR A 195 -20.06 -20.38 21.12
N ASP A 196 -20.14 -21.70 21.31
CA ASP A 196 -19.02 -22.63 21.11
C ASP A 196 -18.75 -22.91 19.62
N GLU A 197 -19.78 -22.97 18.77
CA GLU A 197 -19.67 -23.08 17.31
C GLU A 197 -19.17 -21.78 16.67
N VAL A 198 -19.57 -20.62 17.20
CA VAL A 198 -19.02 -19.32 16.82
C VAL A 198 -17.59 -19.19 17.30
N LYS A 199 -17.26 -19.63 18.52
CA LYS A 199 -15.87 -19.66 19.02
C LYS A 199 -14.97 -20.56 18.16
N ALA A 200 -15.45 -21.75 17.78
CA ALA A 200 -14.72 -22.67 16.90
C ALA A 200 -14.50 -22.11 15.48
N ASN A 201 -15.44 -21.31 14.95
CA ASN A 201 -15.28 -20.62 13.65
C ASN A 201 -14.41 -19.34 13.77
N VAL A 202 -14.46 -18.65 14.91
CA VAL A 202 -13.66 -17.44 15.23
C VAL A 202 -12.17 -17.78 15.43
N ASP A 203 -11.88 -18.94 16.02
CA ASP A 203 -10.53 -19.52 16.05
C ASP A 203 -10.03 -19.87 14.63
N GLY A 204 -10.94 -20.08 13.67
CA GLY A 204 -10.66 -20.34 12.25
C GLY A 204 -10.18 -19.12 11.44
N GLU A 205 -10.59 -17.89 11.77
CA GLU A 205 -10.17 -16.67 11.05
C GLU A 205 -9.02 -15.89 11.73
N SER A 206 -8.85 -15.98 13.06
CA SER A 206 -7.54 -15.70 13.67
C SER A 206 -6.48 -16.69 13.15
N SER A 207 -6.94 -17.90 12.81
CA SER A 207 -6.19 -18.82 11.97
C SER A 207 -6.07 -18.31 10.54
N GLU A 208 -7.01 -17.59 9.91
CA GLU A 208 -6.86 -17.08 8.51
C GLU A 208 -5.69 -16.09 8.32
N TRP A 209 -5.44 -15.13 9.22
CA TRP A 209 -4.24 -14.27 9.09
C TRP A 209 -2.95 -15.07 9.27
N MET A 210 -2.92 -15.94 10.28
CA MET A 210 -1.77 -16.81 10.55
C MET A 210 -1.58 -17.86 9.44
N ASP A 211 -2.67 -18.36 8.87
CA ASP A 211 -2.76 -19.30 7.75
C ASP A 211 -2.28 -18.61 6.49
N TRP A 212 -2.75 -17.39 6.20
CA TRP A 212 -2.25 -16.60 5.09
C TRP A 212 -0.75 -16.34 5.23
N GLN A 213 -0.30 -15.97 6.43
CA GLN A 213 1.12 -15.77 6.71
C GLN A 213 1.94 -17.05 6.45
N MET A 214 1.47 -18.21 6.91
CA MET A 214 2.19 -19.49 6.78
C MET A 214 2.03 -20.18 5.42
N ASN A 215 0.88 -20.04 4.77
CA ASN A 215 0.50 -20.81 3.59
C ASN A 215 0.52 -19.99 2.30
N VAL A 216 0.46 -18.66 2.37
CA VAL A 216 0.51 -17.77 1.20
C VAL A 216 1.76 -16.92 1.21
N LEU A 217 1.96 -16.10 2.24
CA LEU A 217 3.09 -15.17 2.33
C LEU A 217 4.42 -15.91 2.37
N LEU A 218 4.54 -16.95 3.22
CA LEU A 218 5.76 -17.75 3.31
C LEU A 218 6.08 -18.44 1.96
N LYS A 219 5.09 -19.05 1.30
CA LYS A 219 5.29 -19.68 -0.01
C LYS A 219 5.72 -18.68 -1.07
N ARG A 220 5.11 -17.48 -1.08
CA ARG A 220 5.49 -16.39 -1.97
C ARG A 220 6.93 -15.95 -1.71
N ASN A 221 7.31 -15.75 -0.45
CA ASN A 221 8.67 -15.40 -0.08
C ASN A 221 9.68 -16.46 -0.54
N THR A 222 9.35 -17.74 -0.41
CA THR A 222 10.20 -18.84 -0.93
C THR A 222 10.33 -18.77 -2.45
N MET A 223 9.23 -18.55 -3.18
CA MET A 223 9.25 -18.42 -4.64
C MET A 223 9.98 -17.16 -5.12
N GLU A 224 9.92 -16.06 -4.38
CA GLU A 224 10.55 -14.78 -4.73
C GLU A 224 12.01 -14.67 -4.24
N ASN A 225 12.48 -15.63 -3.44
CA ASN A 225 13.83 -15.65 -2.91
C ASN A 225 14.84 -16.05 -4.00
N VAL A 226 15.49 -15.05 -4.60
CA VAL A 226 16.50 -15.22 -5.66
C VAL A 226 17.64 -16.16 -5.25
N TYR A 227 18.02 -16.21 -3.97
CA TYR A 227 19.07 -17.12 -3.48
C TYR A 227 18.66 -18.60 -3.49
N GLN A 228 17.36 -18.88 -3.57
CA GLN A 228 16.81 -20.23 -3.67
C GLN A 228 16.43 -20.59 -5.11
N TRP A 229 16.59 -19.65 -6.05
CA TRP A 229 16.33 -19.93 -7.45
C TRP A 229 17.42 -20.84 -7.99
N ALA A 230 17.04 -22.03 -8.42
CA ALA A 230 17.89 -22.85 -9.27
C ALA A 230 17.90 -22.26 -10.68
N CYS A 231 18.65 -21.17 -10.90
CA CYS A 231 18.87 -20.66 -12.25
C CYS A 231 19.86 -21.60 -12.98
N GLY A 232 19.34 -22.42 -13.89
CA GLY A 232 20.17 -23.09 -14.89
C GLY A 232 20.50 -22.11 -16.00
N ARG A 233 21.75 -21.63 -16.09
CA ARG A 233 22.33 -21.26 -17.38
C ARG A 233 22.29 -22.55 -18.22
N PRO A 234 21.68 -22.61 -19.42
CA PRO A 234 21.89 -23.76 -20.28
C PRO A 234 23.40 -23.88 -20.45
N THR A 235 24.00 -24.98 -19.98
CA THR A 235 25.42 -25.23 -20.21
C THR A 235 25.57 -25.29 -21.72
N ALA A 236 26.09 -24.23 -22.33
CA ALA A 236 26.61 -24.32 -23.68
C ALA A 236 27.66 -25.41 -23.61
N MET A 237 27.35 -26.58 -24.19
CA MET A 237 28.33 -27.62 -24.41
C MET A 237 29.53 -26.95 -25.09
N GLN A 238 30.67 -26.99 -24.41
CA GLN A 238 31.92 -26.31 -24.75
C GLN A 238 31.94 -24.80 -24.45
N ASP A 239 32.32 -24.46 -23.22
CA ASP A 239 33.44 -23.52 -23.13
C ASP A 239 34.44 -24.01 -22.10
N ARG A 240 35.65 -24.22 -22.60
CA ARG A 240 36.77 -24.79 -21.88
C ARG A 240 37.28 -23.79 -20.86
N TYR A 241 37.59 -24.32 -19.68
CA TYR A 241 38.67 -23.92 -18.79
C TYR A 241 39.41 -22.64 -19.23
N ARG A 242 39.00 -21.50 -18.69
CA ARG A 242 39.76 -20.26 -18.77
C ARG A 242 39.77 -19.63 -17.38
N ASP A 243 40.72 -20.09 -16.58
CA ASP A 243 41.22 -19.35 -15.42
C ASP A 243 41.70 -17.98 -15.91
N SER A 244 41.17 -16.89 -15.34
CA SER A 244 41.85 -15.60 -15.27
C SER A 244 41.13 -14.71 -14.27
N ASP A 245 41.86 -14.37 -13.21
CA ASP A 245 41.48 -13.52 -12.08
C ASP A 245 41.08 -12.09 -12.48
N ASP A 246 40.37 -11.45 -11.54
CA ASP A 246 40.14 -10.00 -11.36
C ASP A 246 39.33 -9.23 -12.42
N GLU A 247 38.05 -8.95 -12.10
CA GLU A 247 37.42 -7.63 -12.28
C GLU A 247 36.23 -7.53 -11.30
N ASP A 248 36.52 -7.06 -10.10
CA ASP A 248 35.57 -6.71 -9.04
C ASP A 248 34.93 -5.35 -9.35
N PHE A 249 34.01 -5.24 -10.33
CA PHE A 249 33.28 -3.98 -10.59
C PHE A 249 31.83 -4.17 -11.07
N ARG A 250 30.90 -3.98 -10.12
CA ARG A 250 29.50 -3.53 -10.25
C ARG A 250 28.50 -4.49 -10.87
N ASP A 251 28.13 -5.50 -10.07
CA ASP A 251 26.86 -6.20 -10.21
C ASP A 251 25.72 -5.37 -9.58
N LYS A 252 25.18 -4.43 -10.35
CA LYS A 252 23.79 -3.97 -10.16
C LYS A 252 23.08 -4.36 -11.45
N ASP A 253 22.43 -5.50 -11.44
CA ASP A 253 21.35 -5.83 -12.36
C ASP A 253 20.28 -4.73 -12.28
N TYR A 254 20.49 -3.65 -13.02
CA TYR A 254 19.48 -2.62 -13.21
C TYR A 254 18.38 -3.28 -14.03
N ASP A 255 17.25 -3.56 -13.37
CA ASP A 255 16.05 -4.07 -14.03
C ASP A 255 15.58 -3.03 -15.06
N VAL A 256 16.01 -3.24 -16.31
CA VAL A 256 15.71 -2.38 -17.45
C VAL A 256 14.20 -2.33 -17.69
N ALA A 257 13.46 -3.38 -17.34
CA ALA A 257 12.01 -3.41 -17.47
C ALA A 257 11.34 -2.54 -16.40
N ALA A 258 11.83 -2.58 -15.15
CA ALA A 258 11.39 -1.66 -14.10
C ALA A 258 11.71 -0.20 -14.47
N LEU A 259 12.92 0.06 -14.98
CA LEU A 259 13.33 1.40 -15.40
C LEU A 259 12.48 1.90 -16.59
N ALA A 260 12.26 1.07 -17.61
CA ALA A 260 11.43 1.42 -18.77
C ALA A 260 9.96 1.65 -18.37
N SER A 261 9.42 0.82 -17.47
CA SER A 261 8.07 1.02 -16.91
C SER A 261 7.98 2.36 -16.16
N ASN A 262 8.94 2.64 -15.28
CA ASN A 262 9.00 3.86 -14.49
C ASN A 262 9.16 5.10 -15.37
N LEU A 263 10.03 5.06 -16.39
CA LEU A 263 10.18 6.12 -17.38
C LEU A 263 8.88 6.34 -18.15
N SER A 264 8.23 5.28 -18.63
CA SER A 264 6.95 5.40 -19.36
C SER A 264 5.84 6.02 -18.50
N GLN A 265 5.83 5.72 -17.20
CA GLN A 265 4.91 6.32 -16.25
C GLN A 265 5.28 7.78 -15.99
N ALA A 266 6.57 8.10 -15.83
CA ALA A 266 7.04 9.46 -15.62
C ALA A 266 6.70 10.40 -16.79
N PHE A 267 6.84 9.91 -18.04
CA PHE A 267 6.39 10.64 -19.23
C PHE A 267 4.86 10.80 -19.26
N ARG A 268 4.09 9.75 -18.95
CA ARG A 268 2.63 9.81 -18.91
C ARG A 268 2.08 10.77 -17.85
N TYR A 269 2.78 10.92 -16.73
CA TYR A 269 2.42 11.87 -15.67
C TYR A 269 3.01 13.27 -15.86
N GLY A 270 3.74 13.53 -16.95
CA GLY A 270 4.36 14.83 -17.19
C GLY A 270 5.38 15.20 -16.10
N ILE A 271 6.01 14.22 -15.45
CA ILE A 271 6.96 14.45 -14.35
C ILE A 271 8.11 15.36 -14.80
N TYR A 272 8.59 15.17 -16.04
CA TYR A 272 9.66 15.96 -16.67
C TYR A 272 9.17 17.15 -17.50
N ASN A 273 7.86 17.43 -17.55
CA ASN A 273 7.39 18.68 -18.15
C ASN A 273 7.72 19.81 -17.18
N ASN A 274 8.71 20.64 -17.56
CA ASN A 274 9.12 21.85 -16.86
C ASN A 274 8.08 22.95 -17.09
N ASP A 275 6.91 22.83 -16.47
CA ASP A 275 6.01 23.98 -16.31
C ASP A 275 6.44 24.74 -15.05
N GLU A 276 7.44 25.59 -15.19
CA GLU A 276 8.07 26.35 -14.08
C GLU A 276 7.04 27.13 -13.24
N GLY A 277 5.90 27.50 -13.83
CA GLY A 277 4.81 28.20 -13.13
C GLY A 277 4.03 27.35 -12.12
N GLU A 278 3.91 26.03 -12.32
CA GLU A 278 3.17 25.14 -11.41
C GLU A 278 4.04 24.68 -10.23
N GLU A 279 5.33 24.43 -10.48
CA GLU A 279 6.28 24.06 -9.43
C GLU A 279 6.48 25.19 -8.41
N VAL A 280 6.51 26.44 -8.88
CA VAL A 280 6.55 27.62 -8.02
C VAL A 280 5.28 27.74 -7.18
N ARG A 281 4.09 27.45 -7.73
CA ARG A 281 2.84 27.46 -6.96
C ARG A 281 2.79 26.38 -5.89
N LEU A 282 3.20 25.15 -6.19
CA LEU A 282 3.28 24.06 -5.20
C LEU A 282 4.31 24.36 -4.11
N LYS A 283 5.51 24.81 -4.48
CA LYS A 283 6.56 25.21 -3.51
C LYS A 283 6.07 26.36 -2.63
N HIS A 284 5.51 27.41 -3.22
CA HIS A 284 4.98 28.55 -2.48
C HIS A 284 3.82 28.13 -1.57
N TYR A 285 2.92 27.25 -2.03
CA TYR A 285 1.78 26.79 -1.24
C TYR A 285 2.21 25.89 -0.06
N VAL A 286 3.11 24.93 -0.30
CA VAL A 286 3.64 24.06 0.76
C VAL A 286 4.42 24.88 1.78
N THR A 287 5.31 25.79 1.35
CA THR A 287 6.05 26.65 2.28
C THR A 287 5.11 27.59 3.06
N PHE A 288 4.17 28.27 2.39
CA PHE A 288 3.32 29.27 3.04
C PHE A 288 2.28 28.64 3.98
N HIS A 289 1.71 27.49 3.64
CA HIS A 289 0.66 26.87 4.45
C HIS A 289 1.17 25.92 5.54
N PHE A 290 2.32 25.26 5.34
CA PHE A 290 2.89 24.38 6.37
C PHE A 290 3.76 25.13 7.39
N SER A 291 4.44 26.21 7.00
CA SER A 291 5.16 27.07 7.97
C SER A 291 4.21 27.71 8.98
N PHE A 292 2.96 28.03 8.60
CA PHE A 292 1.95 28.56 9.54
C PHE A 292 1.28 27.48 10.42
N ALA A 293 1.36 26.19 10.05
CA ALA A 293 0.77 25.09 10.81
C ALA A 293 1.71 24.48 11.87
N ILE A 294 3.04 24.69 11.73
CA ILE A 294 4.06 24.11 12.62
C ILE A 294 4.64 25.13 13.62
N ILE A 295 4.48 26.44 13.39
CA ILE A 295 4.91 27.45 14.37
C ILE A 295 3.84 27.54 15.47
N PRO A 296 4.16 27.22 16.74
CA PRO A 296 3.22 27.42 17.83
C PRO A 296 2.88 28.91 17.89
N SER A 297 1.58 29.23 17.92
CA SER A 297 1.14 30.58 18.25
C SER A 297 1.56 30.83 19.71
N SER A 298 2.63 31.60 19.89
CA SER A 298 3.06 32.13 21.19
C SER A 298 2.02 33.08 21.77
#